data_AF-A0AA88KIY9-F1
#
_entry.id   AF-A0AA88KIY9-F1
#
_cell.length_a   1.000
_cell.length_b   1.000
_cell.length_c   1.000
_cell.angle_alpha   90.00
_cell.angle_beta   90.00
_cell.angle_gamma   90.00
#
_symmetry.space_group_name_H-M   'P 1'
#
loop_
_entity.id
_entity.type
_entity.pdbx_description
1 polymer ?
#
loop_
_entity_poly.entity_id
_entity_poly.type
_entity_poly.pdbx_seq_one_letter_code
_entity_poly.pdbx_strand_id
1 'polypeptide(L)'
;MLSTTRLVIACLLVMACILVVSISSSCHAAQRDDIFDSLSDFISLSDTMKGTSSGSSGSSSGSSKSSTSSSSKSTTSSTKTRSMTTTAATATKKAQDVIAASTKHVQSNAKKASTGYCARHVANAIDHALGTKHARPVSAKDFGSYLQANGYKAVTGPHQVGDVQVYGAIKGHPNGHMQMKTQNGYISDFKQRDQYAGKAYRESGVQPTNYRFGG
;
A
#
# COMPACT_ATOMS: atom_id res chain seq x y z
N MET A 1 -22.12 -31.86 52.51
CA MET A 1 -21.12 -30.77 52.39
C MET A 1 -20.67 -30.53 50.92
N LEU A 2 -21.57 -30.62 49.93
CA LEU A 2 -21.25 -30.42 48.50
C LEU A 2 -21.78 -29.10 47.90
N SER A 3 -22.41 -28.24 48.71
CA SER A 3 -23.12 -27.04 48.24
C SER A 3 -22.22 -25.82 48.10
N THR A 4 -21.24 -25.66 48.99
CA THR A 4 -20.36 -24.49 49.03
C THR A 4 -19.36 -24.46 47.89
N THR A 5 -18.80 -25.60 47.48
CA THR A 5 -17.78 -25.67 46.42
C THR A 5 -18.35 -25.29 45.04
N ARG A 6 -19.60 -25.65 44.75
CA ARG A 6 -20.26 -25.29 43.48
C ARG A 6 -20.60 -23.81 43.39
N LEU A 7 -20.97 -23.20 44.53
CA LEU A 7 -21.26 -21.77 44.59
C LEU A 7 -20.00 -20.91 44.41
N VAL A 8 -18.86 -21.35 44.98
CA VAL A 8 -17.57 -20.67 44.82
C VAL A 8 -17.07 -20.76 43.37
N ILE A 9 -17.20 -21.92 42.72
CA ILE A 9 -16.79 -22.08 41.31
C ILE A 9 -17.68 -21.24 40.38
N ALA A 10 -19.01 -21.21 40.60
CA ALA A 10 -19.91 -20.36 39.83
C ALA A 10 -19.58 -18.87 40.00
N CYS A 11 -19.26 -18.42 41.22
CA CYS A 11 -18.87 -17.05 41.50
C CYS A 11 -17.54 -16.67 40.81
N LEU A 12 -16.55 -17.56 40.82
CA LEU A 12 -15.27 -17.36 40.12
C LEU A 12 -15.44 -17.28 38.60
N LEU A 13 -16.31 -18.10 38.01
CA LEU A 13 -16.59 -18.05 36.57
C LEU A 13 -17.32 -16.78 36.15
N VAL A 14 -18.26 -16.29 36.97
CA VAL A 14 -18.97 -15.02 36.70
C VAL A 14 -18.01 -13.83 36.82
N MET A 15 -17.15 -13.81 37.84
CA MET A 15 -16.14 -12.76 38.00
C MET A 15 -15.11 -12.77 36.86
N ALA A 16 -14.69 -13.95 36.40
CA ALA A 16 -13.82 -14.07 35.23
C ALA A 16 -14.48 -13.50 33.97
N CYS A 17 -15.76 -13.83 33.70
CA CYS A 17 -16.51 -13.30 32.55
C CYS A 17 -16.62 -11.77 32.56
N ILE A 18 -16.89 -11.16 33.71
CA ILE A 18 -17.00 -9.68 33.84
C ILE A 18 -15.64 -9.01 33.55
N LEU A 19 -14.53 -9.65 33.94
CA LEU A 19 -13.18 -9.19 33.64
C LEU A 19 -12.87 -9.23 32.13
N VAL A 20 -13.25 -10.29 31.41
CA VAL A 20 -13.01 -10.39 29.95
C VAL A 20 -13.80 -9.35 29.16
N VAL A 21 -15.03 -9.04 29.59
CA VAL A 21 -15.88 -8.02 28.94
C VAL A 21 -15.31 -6.61 29.18
N SER A 22 -14.74 -6.34 30.36
CA SER A 22 -14.18 -5.02 30.69
C SER A 22 -12.91 -4.69 29.90
N ILE A 23 -12.06 -5.68 29.59
CA ILE A 23 -10.82 -5.48 28.81
C ILE A 23 -11.14 -5.18 27.32
N SER A 24 -12.31 -5.61 26.83
CA SER A 24 -12.72 -5.38 25.44
C SER A 24 -13.24 -3.95 25.18
N SER A 25 -13.62 -3.21 26.22
CA SER A 25 -14.16 -1.84 26.10
C SER A 25 -13.10 -0.73 26.11
N SER A 26 -11.82 -1.05 26.31
CA SER A 26 -10.76 -0.03 26.42
C SER A 26 -10.00 0.26 25.12
N CYS A 27 -10.46 -0.22 23.95
CA CYS A 27 -9.85 0.14 22.64
C CYS A 27 -10.60 1.25 21.89
N HIS A 28 -11.65 1.85 22.46
CA HIS A 28 -12.34 3.01 21.90
C HIS A 28 -11.81 4.34 22.48
N ALA A 29 -10.59 4.75 22.10
CA ALA A 29 -10.12 6.12 22.30
C ALA A 29 -8.91 6.45 21.42
N ALA A 30 -9.17 6.91 20.20
CA ALA A 30 -8.32 7.88 19.50
C ALA A 30 -9.14 8.52 18.38
N GLN A 31 -10.15 9.30 18.79
CA GLN A 31 -10.75 10.34 17.97
C GLN A 31 -9.82 11.55 18.06
N ARG A 32 -9.21 11.93 16.94
CA ARG A 32 -8.69 13.27 16.74
C ARG A 32 -9.23 13.81 15.43
N ASP A 33 -9.95 14.90 15.60
CA ASP A 33 -10.51 15.78 14.59
C ASP A 33 -9.39 16.30 13.70
N ASP A 34 -9.58 16.25 12.38
CA ASP A 34 -8.93 17.17 11.45
C ASP A 34 -9.92 17.52 10.34
N ILE A 35 -10.71 18.53 10.69
CA ILE A 35 -11.27 19.53 9.79
C ILE A 35 -10.15 19.98 8.83
N PHE A 36 -10.23 19.62 7.55
CA PHE A 36 -9.74 20.38 6.38
C PHE A 36 -10.00 19.56 5.10
N ASP A 37 -11.26 19.46 4.68
CA ASP A 37 -11.61 18.97 3.33
C ASP A 37 -12.62 19.90 2.63
N SER A 38 -12.28 21.19 2.59
CA SER A 38 -12.97 22.14 1.73
C SER A 38 -11.97 23.19 1.32
N LEU A 39 -11.51 23.08 0.05
CA LEU A 39 -10.97 24.15 -0.82
C LEU A 39 -10.09 23.67 -2.00
N SER A 40 -9.95 22.37 -2.27
CA SER A 40 -9.11 21.93 -3.42
C SER A 40 -9.81 21.87 -4.79
N ASP A 41 -11.06 22.37 -4.91
CA ASP A 41 -11.76 22.53 -6.20
C ASP A 41 -11.50 23.88 -6.90
N PHE A 42 -10.56 24.70 -6.42
CA PHE A 42 -10.18 25.96 -7.05
C PHE A 42 -8.67 26.00 -7.34
N ILE A 43 -8.26 25.43 -8.47
CA ILE A 43 -7.21 25.86 -9.42
C ILE A 43 -7.00 24.70 -10.40
N SER A 44 -7.77 24.69 -11.48
CA SER A 44 -7.34 24.15 -12.78
C SER A 44 -8.30 24.65 -13.86
N LEU A 45 -8.26 25.97 -14.08
CA LEU A 45 -8.71 26.57 -15.33
C LEU A 45 -7.78 27.74 -15.69
N SER A 46 -6.60 27.38 -16.20
CA SER A 46 -5.72 28.14 -17.10
C SER A 46 -4.54 27.18 -17.35
N ASP A 47 -4.06 26.93 -18.55
CA ASP A 47 -3.79 27.87 -19.61
C ASP A 47 -3.68 27.11 -20.94
N THR A 48 -4.45 27.58 -21.92
CA THR A 48 -4.29 27.29 -23.33
C THR A 48 -3.18 28.19 -23.84
N MET A 49 -1.99 27.68 -24.16
CA MET A 49 -1.17 28.24 -25.24
C MET A 49 -0.29 27.19 -25.91
N LYS A 50 -0.57 27.00 -27.20
CA LYS A 50 0.13 26.18 -28.18
C LYS A 50 1.29 26.99 -28.73
N GLY A 51 2.52 26.65 -28.33
CA GLY A 51 3.76 27.17 -28.90
C GLY A 51 4.41 26.15 -29.82
N THR A 52 4.46 26.46 -31.11
CA THR A 52 5.14 25.72 -32.17
C THR A 52 6.59 26.21 -32.35
N SER A 53 7.56 25.29 -32.32
CA SER A 53 8.86 25.35 -33.02
C SER A 53 9.53 23.97 -32.83
N SER A 54 9.79 23.10 -33.81
CA SER A 54 10.60 23.14 -35.05
C SER A 54 12.12 23.11 -34.83
N GLY A 55 12.71 21.94 -35.11
CA GLY A 55 14.12 21.70 -35.44
C GLY A 55 15.04 21.35 -34.25
N SER A 56 16.07 20.50 -34.35
CA SER A 56 16.55 19.58 -35.37
C SER A 56 17.80 18.87 -34.79
N SER A 57 17.92 17.56 -35.08
CA SER A 57 19.15 16.75 -35.31
C SER A 57 20.46 17.02 -34.54
N GLY A 58 21.03 15.95 -33.98
CA GLY A 58 22.46 15.87 -33.66
C GLY A 58 22.89 14.50 -33.10
N SER A 59 23.40 13.63 -33.97
CA SER A 59 24.02 12.35 -33.65
C SER A 59 25.51 12.51 -33.37
N SER A 60 26.09 11.80 -32.40
CA SER A 60 27.48 11.32 -32.51
C SER A 60 27.82 10.24 -31.48
N SER A 61 28.29 9.13 -32.02
CA SER A 61 28.98 8.00 -31.42
C SER A 61 30.36 8.34 -30.85
N GLY A 62 30.81 7.61 -29.83
CA GLY A 62 32.21 7.58 -29.40
C GLY A 62 32.51 6.42 -28.44
N SER A 63 33.26 5.43 -28.92
CA SER A 63 33.78 4.27 -28.17
C SER A 63 35.15 4.59 -27.57
N SER A 64 35.51 4.01 -26.41
CA SER A 64 36.91 3.78 -25.97
C SER A 64 37.00 2.81 -24.80
N LYS A 65 38.09 2.02 -24.81
CA LYS A 65 38.37 0.81 -24.04
C LYS A 65 39.20 1.10 -22.77
N SER A 66 39.26 0.08 -21.91
CA SER A 66 40.48 -0.49 -21.29
C SER A 66 40.63 -0.47 -19.76
N SER A 67 41.14 -1.61 -19.31
CA SER A 67 41.49 -2.17 -18.00
C SER A 67 42.54 -1.43 -17.18
N THR A 68 42.55 -1.61 -15.85
CA THR A 68 43.63 -2.32 -15.10
C THR A 68 43.34 -2.41 -13.60
N SER A 69 43.83 -3.50 -13.02
CA SER A 69 43.82 -3.96 -11.63
C SER A 69 44.77 -3.21 -10.69
N SER A 70 44.46 -3.17 -9.38
CA SER A 70 45.38 -3.66 -8.33
C SER A 70 44.79 -3.58 -6.91
N SER A 71 45.06 -4.64 -6.15
CA SER A 71 45.11 -4.79 -4.68
C SER A 71 45.76 -3.59 -3.96
N SER A 72 45.67 -3.33 -2.66
CA SER A 72 45.35 -4.08 -1.44
C SER A 72 45.38 -3.05 -0.29
N LYS A 73 44.77 -3.37 0.85
CA LYS A 73 45.40 -3.32 2.20
C LYS A 73 44.37 -3.07 3.29
N SER A 74 44.17 -4.12 4.05
CA SER A 74 43.58 -4.17 5.38
C SER A 74 44.29 -3.23 6.35
N THR A 75 43.50 -2.46 7.09
CA THR A 75 43.84 -2.05 8.46
C THR A 75 42.61 -2.22 9.33
N THR A 76 42.73 -3.20 10.22
CA THR A 76 41.84 -3.51 11.32
C THR A 76 41.71 -2.32 12.27
N SER A 77 40.49 -1.90 12.55
CA SER A 77 40.16 -1.21 13.80
C SER A 77 38.75 -1.60 14.21
N SER A 78 38.73 -2.63 15.05
CA SER A 78 37.68 -3.00 16.00
C SER A 78 37.01 -1.78 16.64
N THR A 79 35.68 -1.78 16.70
CA THR A 79 34.89 -1.83 17.95
C THR A 79 33.41 -1.55 17.61
N LYS A 80 32.52 -2.31 18.26
CA LYS A 80 31.07 -2.06 18.44
C LYS A 80 30.11 -2.84 17.52
N THR A 81 30.13 -4.16 17.69
CA THR A 81 28.99 -5.05 17.43
C THR A 81 27.81 -4.65 18.33
N ARG A 82 26.98 -3.69 17.90
CA ARG A 82 25.63 -3.47 18.47
C ARG A 82 24.60 -3.65 17.36
N SER A 83 23.93 -4.80 17.41
CA SER A 83 22.55 -5.03 16.98
C SER A 83 22.21 -4.81 15.49
N MET A 84 22.55 -5.79 14.65
CA MET A 84 21.88 -6.01 13.35
C MET A 84 20.40 -6.46 13.52
N THR A 85 20.00 -6.91 14.71
CA THR A 85 18.67 -7.47 14.99
C THR A 85 17.58 -6.39 15.08
N THR A 86 17.92 -5.15 15.49
CA THR A 86 16.96 -4.06 15.63
C THR A 86 16.55 -3.44 14.29
N THR A 87 17.45 -3.34 13.32
CA THR A 87 17.12 -2.71 12.02
C THR A 87 16.12 -3.53 11.21
N ALA A 88 16.27 -4.85 11.18
CA ALA A 88 15.32 -5.74 10.50
C ALA A 88 13.95 -5.77 11.21
N ALA A 89 13.93 -5.84 12.55
CA ALA A 89 12.69 -5.80 13.32
C ALA A 89 11.95 -4.46 13.17
N THR A 90 12.66 -3.34 13.18
CA THR A 90 12.08 -2.00 12.94
C THR A 90 11.59 -1.85 11.49
N ALA A 91 12.31 -2.39 10.50
CA ALA A 91 11.86 -2.38 9.10
C ALA A 91 10.57 -3.20 8.91
N THR A 92 10.49 -4.38 9.53
CA THR A 92 9.27 -5.19 9.52
C THR A 92 8.12 -4.46 10.22
N LYS A 93 8.36 -3.83 11.38
CA LYS A 93 7.34 -3.03 12.07
C LYS A 93 6.82 -1.91 11.17
N LYS A 94 7.72 -1.13 10.54
CA LYS A 94 7.34 -0.07 9.61
C LYS A 94 6.50 -0.61 8.46
N ALA A 95 6.88 -1.75 7.88
CA ALA A 95 6.12 -2.37 6.79
C ALA A 95 4.71 -2.77 7.23
N GLN A 96 4.58 -3.38 8.41
CA GLN A 96 3.29 -3.73 9.00
C GLN A 96 2.44 -2.49 9.28
N ASP A 97 3.03 -1.42 9.80
CA ASP A 97 2.33 -0.16 10.09
C ASP A 97 1.79 0.49 8.80
N VAL A 98 2.58 0.51 7.71
CA VAL A 98 2.15 1.01 6.40
C VAL A 98 1.02 0.15 5.82
N ILE A 99 1.15 -1.18 5.87
CA ILE A 99 0.12 -2.11 5.40
C ILE A 99 -1.18 -1.92 6.19
N ALA A 100 -1.11 -1.80 7.51
CA ALA A 100 -2.27 -1.60 8.36
C ALA A 100 -2.96 -0.25 8.05
N ALA A 101 -2.18 0.83 7.95
CA ALA A 101 -2.70 2.15 7.65
C ALA A 101 -3.35 2.23 6.26
N SER A 102 -2.70 1.68 5.22
CA SER A 102 -3.21 1.74 3.86
C SER A 102 -4.47 0.88 3.68
N THR A 103 -4.49 -0.33 4.24
CA THR A 103 -5.65 -1.22 4.14
C THR A 103 -6.86 -0.68 4.92
N LYS A 104 -6.64 -0.07 6.09
CA LYS A 104 -7.69 0.63 6.83
C LYS A 104 -8.24 1.81 6.02
N HIS A 105 -7.35 2.62 5.44
CA HIS A 105 -7.75 3.83 4.70
C HIS A 105 -8.55 3.50 3.44
N VAL A 106 -8.10 2.50 2.65
CA VAL A 106 -8.85 2.10 1.45
C VAL A 106 -10.22 1.51 1.81
N GLN A 107 -10.32 0.78 2.94
CA GLN A 107 -11.58 0.26 3.46
C GLN A 107 -12.55 1.36 3.88
N SER A 108 -12.09 2.34 4.68
CA SER A 108 -12.95 3.42 5.19
C SER A 108 -13.45 4.36 4.09
N ASN A 109 -12.71 4.46 2.99
CA ASN A 109 -13.04 5.34 1.86
C ASN A 109 -13.69 4.62 0.69
N ALA A 110 -13.97 3.31 0.82
CA ALA A 110 -14.63 2.53 -0.22
C ALA A 110 -16.02 3.08 -0.50
N LYS A 111 -16.31 3.33 -1.77
CA LYS A 111 -17.62 3.77 -2.25
C LYS A 111 -18.56 2.57 -2.36
N LYS A 112 -19.87 2.86 -2.45
CA LYS A 112 -20.92 1.82 -2.61
C LYS A 112 -20.83 1.08 -3.95
N ALA A 113 -20.29 1.73 -4.98
CA ALA A 113 -20.10 1.20 -6.32
C ALA A 113 -18.89 1.87 -7.00
N SER A 114 -18.51 1.34 -8.17
CA SER A 114 -17.42 1.90 -8.98
C SER A 114 -17.68 3.36 -9.33
N THR A 115 -16.66 4.19 -9.14
CA THR A 115 -16.62 5.60 -9.54
C THR A 115 -15.68 5.83 -10.73
N GLY A 116 -14.94 4.81 -11.16
CA GLY A 116 -13.93 4.91 -12.21
C GLY A 116 -12.57 5.47 -11.71
N TYR A 117 -12.45 5.76 -10.41
CA TYR A 117 -11.27 6.38 -9.81
C TYR A 117 -10.47 5.41 -8.92
N CYS A 118 -10.40 4.15 -9.32
CA CYS A 118 -9.66 3.09 -8.62
C CYS A 118 -8.21 3.49 -8.29
N ALA A 119 -7.50 4.02 -9.29
CA ALA A 119 -6.12 4.47 -9.15
C ALA A 119 -5.96 5.51 -8.03
N ARG A 120 -6.83 6.52 -8.03
CA ARG A 120 -6.82 7.63 -7.08
C ARG A 120 -7.09 7.15 -5.64
N HIS A 121 -8.04 6.25 -5.43
CA HIS A 121 -8.40 5.77 -4.09
C HIS A 121 -7.28 4.95 -3.46
N VAL A 122 -6.70 4.01 -4.21
CA VAL A 122 -5.59 3.20 -3.70
C VAL A 122 -4.35 4.07 -3.48
N ALA A 123 -4.04 5.01 -4.38
CA ALA A 123 -2.92 5.94 -4.20
C ALA A 123 -3.10 6.87 -2.99
N ASN A 124 -4.32 7.34 -2.72
CA ASN A 124 -4.63 8.11 -1.51
C ASN A 124 -4.35 7.29 -0.25
N ALA A 125 -4.72 6.01 -0.23
CA ALA A 125 -4.45 5.13 0.89
C ALA A 125 -2.96 4.90 1.14
N ILE A 126 -2.18 4.78 0.07
CA ILE A 126 -0.71 4.64 0.14
C ILE A 126 -0.07 5.93 0.64
N ASP A 127 -0.39 7.07 0.02
CA ASP A 127 0.16 8.36 0.41
C ASP A 127 -0.21 8.73 1.86
N HIS A 128 -1.44 8.39 2.30
CA HIS A 128 -1.85 8.51 3.69
C HIS A 128 -1.00 7.63 4.62
N ALA A 129 -0.75 6.38 4.26
CA ALA A 129 0.08 5.47 5.06
C ALA A 129 1.56 5.88 5.12
N LEU A 130 2.07 6.50 4.06
CA LEU A 130 3.43 7.02 3.99
C LEU A 130 3.57 8.45 4.54
N GLY A 131 2.46 9.12 4.84
CA GLY A 131 2.43 10.51 5.34
C GLY A 131 2.92 11.55 4.31
N THR A 132 2.92 11.21 3.02
CA THR A 132 3.51 12.04 1.95
C THR A 132 2.75 11.86 0.64
N LYS A 133 2.52 12.95 -0.09
CA LYS A 133 1.85 12.93 -1.39
C LYS A 133 2.88 12.95 -2.51
N HIS A 134 2.91 11.91 -3.33
CA HIS A 134 3.88 11.80 -4.42
C HIS A 134 3.24 12.15 -5.77
N ALA A 135 4.06 12.41 -6.78
CA ALA A 135 3.59 12.52 -8.16
C ALA A 135 3.05 11.17 -8.63
N ARG A 136 1.82 11.15 -9.17
CA ARG A 136 1.10 9.93 -9.51
C ARG A 136 0.81 9.88 -11.02
N PRO A 137 0.90 8.71 -11.66
CA PRO A 137 0.31 8.48 -12.97
C PRO A 137 -1.21 8.69 -12.94
N VAL A 138 -1.79 8.98 -14.10
CA VAL A 138 -3.25 9.10 -14.23
C VAL A 138 -3.91 7.73 -14.34
N SER A 139 -3.40 6.88 -15.23
CA SER A 139 -3.97 5.56 -15.52
C SER A 139 -3.45 4.51 -14.55
N ALA A 140 -4.35 3.63 -14.07
CA ALA A 140 -4.02 2.55 -13.14
C ALA A 140 -2.90 1.64 -13.66
N LYS A 141 -2.91 1.32 -14.96
CA LYS A 141 -1.89 0.47 -15.60
C LYS A 141 -0.44 0.96 -15.44
N ASP A 142 -0.23 2.25 -15.21
CA ASP A 142 1.08 2.88 -15.16
C ASP A 142 1.62 3.03 -13.72
N PHE A 143 0.89 2.54 -12.70
CA PHE A 143 1.25 2.72 -11.29
C PHE A 143 2.44 1.89 -10.81
N GLY A 144 2.97 0.97 -11.62
CA GLY A 144 4.08 0.11 -11.21
C GLY A 144 5.32 0.89 -10.76
N SER A 145 5.71 1.92 -11.52
CA SER A 145 6.87 2.77 -11.19
C SER A 145 6.63 3.61 -9.93
N TYR A 146 5.42 4.14 -9.76
CA TYR A 146 5.01 4.84 -8.54
C TYR A 146 5.12 3.92 -7.32
N LEU A 147 4.62 2.70 -7.40
CA LEU A 147 4.68 1.74 -6.29
C LEU A 147 6.13 1.42 -5.93
N GLN A 148 6.98 1.18 -6.93
CA GLN A 148 8.40 0.89 -6.73
C GLN A 148 9.17 2.06 -6.10
N ALA A 149 8.93 3.29 -6.56
CA ALA A 149 9.51 4.49 -5.97
C ALA A 149 9.10 4.67 -4.49
N ASN A 150 7.95 4.13 -4.12
CA ASN A 150 7.36 4.21 -2.78
C ASN A 150 7.60 2.95 -1.94
N GLY A 151 8.65 2.17 -2.22
CA GLY A 151 9.07 1.05 -1.38
C GLY A 151 8.28 -0.24 -1.54
N TYR A 152 7.44 -0.34 -2.56
CA TYR A 152 6.86 -1.62 -2.97
C TYR A 152 7.80 -2.38 -3.91
N LYS A 153 7.72 -3.70 -3.89
CA LYS A 153 8.38 -4.57 -4.86
C LYS A 153 7.36 -5.44 -5.58
N ALA A 154 7.61 -5.70 -6.86
CA ALA A 154 6.82 -6.69 -7.58
C ALA A 154 7.08 -8.08 -6.97
N VAL A 155 6.02 -8.81 -6.69
CA VAL A 155 6.09 -10.13 -6.05
C VAL A 155 5.28 -11.17 -6.83
N THR A 156 5.73 -12.41 -6.73
CA THR A 156 5.01 -13.59 -7.24
C THR A 156 4.53 -14.44 -6.07
N GLY A 157 3.48 -15.24 -6.28
CA GLY A 157 2.94 -16.15 -5.28
C GLY A 157 1.63 -15.68 -4.65
N PRO A 158 1.25 -16.24 -3.48
CA PRO A 158 -0.03 -15.96 -2.85
C PRO A 158 -0.19 -14.49 -2.47
N HIS A 159 -1.39 -13.96 -2.70
CA HIS A 159 -1.73 -12.59 -2.37
C HIS A 159 -1.85 -12.42 -0.86
N GLN A 160 -1.21 -11.39 -0.32
CA GLN A 160 -1.20 -11.05 1.09
C GLN A 160 -1.94 -9.73 1.32
N VAL A 161 -2.40 -9.52 2.56
CA VAL A 161 -2.99 -8.24 2.97
C VAL A 161 -1.95 -7.13 2.78
N GLY A 162 -2.36 -6.03 2.16
CA GLY A 162 -1.50 -4.92 1.77
C GLY A 162 -0.95 -5.01 0.35
N ASP A 163 -1.07 -6.17 -0.33
CA ASP A 163 -0.66 -6.28 -1.72
C ASP A 163 -1.50 -5.37 -2.62
N VAL A 164 -0.85 -4.68 -3.54
CA VAL A 164 -1.48 -3.85 -4.56
C VAL A 164 -1.40 -4.56 -5.89
N GLN A 165 -2.55 -4.80 -6.51
CA GLN A 165 -2.66 -5.38 -7.83
C GLN A 165 -2.82 -4.28 -8.87
N VAL A 166 -2.00 -4.34 -9.92
CA VAL A 166 -2.11 -3.46 -11.08
C VAL A 166 -2.42 -4.30 -12.31
N TYR A 167 -3.60 -4.08 -12.88
CA TYR A 167 -4.05 -4.65 -14.13
C TYR A 167 -3.71 -3.72 -15.29
N GLY A 168 -3.18 -4.30 -16.38
CA GLY A 168 -2.98 -3.61 -17.64
C GLY A 168 -4.29 -3.24 -18.34
N ALA A 169 -4.19 -2.53 -19.47
CA ALA A 169 -5.34 -2.21 -20.29
C ALA A 169 -5.94 -3.45 -20.95
N ILE A 170 -7.27 -3.51 -21.04
CA ILE A 170 -8.01 -4.48 -21.85
C ILE A 170 -9.09 -3.77 -22.67
N LYS A 171 -9.73 -4.47 -23.61
CA LYS A 171 -10.86 -3.92 -24.39
C LYS A 171 -11.94 -3.40 -23.45
N GLY A 172 -12.34 -2.14 -23.61
CA GLY A 172 -13.33 -1.46 -22.74
C GLY A 172 -12.75 -0.87 -21.45
N HIS A 173 -11.49 -1.15 -21.11
CA HIS A 173 -10.81 -0.64 -19.91
C HIS A 173 -9.39 -0.15 -20.24
N PRO A 174 -9.24 0.96 -21.00
CA PRO A 174 -7.95 1.44 -21.49
C PRO A 174 -7.02 1.95 -20.37
N ASN A 175 -7.58 2.36 -19.23
CA ASN A 175 -6.82 2.87 -18.09
C ASN A 175 -6.29 1.76 -17.16
N GLY A 176 -6.62 0.49 -17.42
CA GLY A 176 -6.32 -0.60 -16.50
C GLY A 176 -7.22 -0.59 -15.26
N HIS A 177 -6.80 -1.31 -14.22
CA HIS A 177 -7.44 -1.30 -12.91
C HIS A 177 -6.39 -1.45 -11.80
N MET A 178 -6.64 -0.86 -10.64
CA MET A 178 -5.78 -1.02 -9.47
C MET A 178 -6.62 -1.29 -8.23
N GLN A 179 -6.22 -2.27 -7.43
CA GLN A 179 -6.92 -2.66 -6.20
C GLN A 179 -5.93 -3.17 -5.16
N MET A 180 -6.26 -2.98 -3.88
CA MET A 180 -5.49 -3.45 -2.74
C MET A 180 -6.17 -4.66 -2.10
N LYS A 181 -5.38 -5.69 -1.78
CA LYS A 181 -5.84 -6.81 -0.97
C LYS A 181 -5.94 -6.37 0.49
N THR A 182 -7.11 -6.57 1.08
CA THR A 182 -7.36 -6.34 2.50
C THR A 182 -7.80 -7.66 3.16
N GLN A 183 -7.98 -7.66 4.48
CA GLN A 183 -8.55 -8.82 5.19
C GLN A 183 -9.95 -9.19 4.67
N ASN A 184 -10.74 -8.19 4.24
CA ASN A 184 -12.13 -8.36 3.84
C ASN A 184 -12.32 -8.52 2.31
N GLY A 185 -11.26 -8.88 1.59
CA GLY A 185 -11.27 -9.00 0.12
C GLY A 185 -10.47 -7.89 -0.56
N TYR A 186 -10.78 -7.63 -1.83
CA TYR A 186 -10.07 -6.63 -2.65
C TYR A 186 -10.86 -5.34 -2.71
N ILE A 187 -10.15 -4.22 -2.58
CA ILE A 187 -10.76 -2.89 -2.59
C ILE A 187 -9.98 -1.98 -3.53
N SER A 188 -10.68 -1.35 -4.45
CA SER A 188 -10.16 -0.32 -5.34
C SER A 188 -10.71 1.04 -4.90
N ASP A 189 -11.64 1.60 -5.67
CA ASP A 189 -12.54 2.66 -5.23
C ASP A 189 -13.82 2.11 -4.59
N PHE A 190 -14.09 0.81 -4.76
CA PHE A 190 -15.17 0.09 -4.08
C PHE A 190 -14.73 -1.33 -3.72
N LYS A 191 -15.53 -2.00 -2.89
CA LYS A 191 -15.29 -3.41 -2.53
C LYS A 191 -15.59 -4.31 -3.73
N GLN A 192 -14.57 -5.02 -4.20
CA GLN A 192 -14.72 -6.00 -5.27
C GLN A 192 -15.44 -7.25 -4.76
N ARG A 193 -16.14 -7.92 -5.69
CA ARG A 193 -16.81 -9.19 -5.40
C ARG A 193 -15.83 -10.33 -5.17
N ASP A 194 -14.69 -10.32 -5.84
CA ASP A 194 -13.65 -11.33 -5.74
C ASP A 194 -12.28 -10.75 -6.15
N GLN A 195 -11.33 -11.62 -6.50
CA GLN A 195 -9.96 -11.22 -6.86
C GLN A 195 -9.84 -10.51 -8.20
N TYR A 196 -10.83 -10.62 -9.08
CA TYR A 196 -10.78 -9.97 -10.38
C TYR A 196 -11.40 -8.59 -10.31
N ALA A 197 -10.82 -7.64 -11.03
CA ALA A 197 -11.30 -6.26 -11.20
C ALA A 197 -12.66 -6.12 -11.91
N GLY A 198 -13.31 -7.24 -12.25
CA GLY A 198 -14.58 -7.30 -12.96
C GLY A 198 -14.73 -8.55 -13.83
N LYS A 199 -15.87 -8.67 -14.51
CA LYS A 199 -16.15 -9.75 -15.47
C LYS A 199 -15.15 -9.72 -16.63
N ALA A 200 -14.91 -8.55 -17.22
CA ALA A 200 -14.01 -8.39 -18.36
C ALA A 200 -12.58 -8.87 -18.07
N TYR A 201 -12.03 -8.54 -16.89
CA TYR A 201 -10.70 -9.01 -16.50
C TYR A 201 -10.65 -10.52 -16.28
N ARG A 202 -11.67 -11.09 -15.63
CA ARG A 202 -11.79 -12.54 -15.44
C ARG A 202 -11.82 -13.31 -16.76
N GLU A 203 -12.55 -12.79 -17.75
CA GLU A 203 -12.71 -13.42 -19.06
C GLU A 203 -11.51 -13.19 -19.97
N SER A 204 -10.78 -12.08 -19.78
CA SER A 204 -9.58 -11.79 -20.56
C SER A 204 -8.40 -12.73 -20.26
N GLY A 205 -8.38 -13.37 -19.09
CA GLY A 205 -7.24 -14.15 -18.61
C GLY A 205 -5.99 -13.32 -18.26
N VAL A 206 -6.08 -11.98 -18.33
CA VAL A 206 -4.97 -11.10 -17.96
C VAL A 206 -4.75 -11.12 -16.46
N GLN A 207 -3.53 -11.44 -16.07
CA GLN A 207 -3.11 -11.46 -14.67
C GLN A 207 -2.58 -10.08 -14.25
N PRO A 208 -2.88 -9.61 -13.03
CA PRO A 208 -2.28 -8.39 -12.52
C PRO A 208 -0.83 -8.60 -12.14
N THR A 209 -0.05 -7.51 -12.13
CA THR A 209 1.21 -7.47 -11.39
C THR A 209 0.92 -7.15 -9.94
N ASN A 210 1.45 -7.95 -9.01
CA ASN A 210 1.28 -7.75 -7.57
C ASN A 210 2.48 -7.02 -6.99
N TYR A 211 2.22 -6.04 -6.13
CA TYR A 211 3.23 -5.23 -5.46
C TYR A 211 3.06 -5.31 -3.95
N ARG A 212 4.15 -5.56 -3.22
CA ARG A 212 4.17 -5.68 -1.75
C ARG A 212 5.13 -4.67 -1.14
N PHE A 213 4.66 -3.96 -0.11
CA PHE A 213 5.49 -3.00 0.61
C PHE A 213 6.52 -3.73 1.49
N GLY A 214 7.78 -3.32 1.41
CA GLY A 214 8.86 -3.90 2.22
C GLY A 214 9.20 -5.36 1.89
N GLY A 215 8.75 -5.88 0.74
CA GLY A 215 9.16 -7.17 0.20
C GLY A 215 10.59 -7.18 -0.32
#